data_AF-A0A966UVJ2-F1
#
_entry.id   AF-A0A966UVJ2-F1
#
_cell.length_a   1.000
_cell.length_b   1.000
_cell.length_c   1.000
_cell.angle_alpha   90.00
_cell.angle_beta   90.00
_cell.angle_gamma   90.00
#
_symmetry.space_group_name_H-M   'P 1'
#
loop_
_entity.id
_entity.type
_entity.pdbx_description
1 polymer ?
#
loop_
_entity_poly.entity_id
_entity_poly.type
_entity_poly.pdbx_seq_one_letter_code
_entity_poly.pdbx_strand_id
1 'polypeptide(L)'
;MVMVDFAKGRRVVLGANGFIGQHLMAACPTFVGITRQDVDLSEETAGKRLVGLLRDEDTLFFLSAITPDKGRDAESFMKNCRMAWGD
;
A
#
# COMPACT_ATOMS: atom_id res chain seq x y z
N MET A 1 -24.55 2.69 -2.65
CA MET A 1 -23.19 3.01 -2.17
C MET A 1 -23.13 2.64 -0.71
N VAL A 2 -22.45 1.55 -0.35
CA VAL A 2 -22.31 1.14 1.05
C VAL A 2 -21.21 2.02 1.65
N MET A 3 -21.58 2.88 2.59
CA MET A 3 -20.61 3.62 3.40
C MET A 3 -20.10 2.66 4.47
N VAL A 4 -18.91 2.12 4.26
CA VAL A 4 -18.19 1.41 5.33
C VAL A 4 -17.57 2.48 6.20
N ASP A 5 -18.02 2.57 7.45
CA ASP A 5 -17.45 3.48 8.46
C ASP A 5 -16.13 2.89 8.95
N PHE A 6 -15.03 3.30 8.33
CA PHE A 6 -13.70 3.06 8.88
C PHE A 6 -13.53 4.06 10.02
N ALA A 7 -13.22 3.55 11.22
CA ALA A 7 -13.13 4.30 12.48
C ALA A 7 -12.34 5.63 12.38
N LYS A 8 -12.43 6.47 13.41
CA LYS A 8 -11.81 7.81 13.52
C LYS A 8 -10.29 7.81 13.22
N GLY A 9 -9.92 7.87 11.95
CA GLY A 9 -8.53 7.83 11.50
C GLY A 9 -8.39 8.09 10.01
N ARG A 10 -7.15 8.24 9.52
CA ARG A 10 -6.94 8.42 8.07
C ARG A 10 -7.06 7.07 7.39
N ARG A 11 -7.58 7.07 6.17
CA ARG A 11 -7.59 5.89 5.30
C ARG A 11 -6.37 5.96 4.41
N VAL A 12 -5.38 5.13 4.67
CA VAL A 12 -4.08 5.16 3.98
C VAL A 12 -4.02 4.03 2.97
N VAL A 13 -3.64 4.32 1.72
CA VAL A 13 -3.51 3.31 0.66
C VAL A 13 -2.05 3.14 0.29
N LEU A 14 -1.54 1.92 0.44
CA LEU A 14 -0.28 1.51 -0.17
C LEU A 14 -0.55 1.02 -1.59
N GLY A 15 0.23 1.51 -2.56
CA GLY A 15 0.01 1.19 -3.97
C GLY A 15 -0.96 2.14 -4.66
N ALA A 16 -1.04 3.40 -4.21
CA ALA A 16 -1.95 4.41 -4.74
C ALA A 16 -1.78 4.68 -6.25
N ASN A 17 -0.61 4.40 -6.82
CA ASN A 17 -0.33 4.53 -8.25
C ASN A 17 -0.59 3.24 -9.06
N GLY A 18 -1.02 2.16 -8.42
CA GLY A 18 -1.44 0.93 -9.10
C GLY A 18 -2.82 1.07 -9.74
N PHE A 19 -3.21 0.10 -10.57
CA PHE A 19 -4.50 0.13 -11.26
C PHE A 19 -5.68 0.34 -10.30
N ILE A 20 -5.79 -0.46 -9.24
CA ILE A 20 -6.87 -0.31 -8.24
C ILE A 20 -6.71 0.98 -7.44
N GLY A 21 -5.47 1.30 -7.02
CA GLY A 21 -5.18 2.50 -6.24
C GLY A 21 -5.63 3.79 -6.93
N GLN A 22 -5.28 3.97 -8.21
CA GLN A 22 -5.63 5.19 -8.95
C GLN A 22 -7.15 5.37 -9.05
N HIS A 23 -7.89 4.30 -9.34
CA HIS A 23 -9.35 4.35 -9.41
C HIS A 23 -9.98 4.59 -8.04
N LEU A 24 -9.44 4.00 -6.98
CA LEU A 24 -9.90 4.24 -5.60
C LEU A 24 -9.69 5.69 -5.17
N MET A 25 -8.51 6.25 -5.43
CA MET A 25 -8.17 7.63 -5.09
C MET A 25 -9.06 8.62 -5.86
N ALA A 26 -9.38 8.33 -7.13
CA ALA A 26 -10.29 9.14 -7.94
C ALA A 26 -11.74 9.06 -7.46
N ALA A 27 -12.21 7.87 -7.09
CA ALA A 27 -13.58 7.65 -6.62
C ALA A 27 -13.80 8.14 -5.17
N CYS A 28 -12.75 8.18 -4.35
CA CYS A 28 -12.82 8.58 -2.95
C CYS A 28 -11.62 9.47 -2.59
N PRO A 29 -11.72 10.81 -2.77
CA PRO A 29 -10.61 11.75 -2.57
C PRO A 29 -10.09 11.84 -1.14
N THR A 30 -10.78 11.23 -0.18
CA THR A 30 -10.46 11.27 1.24
C THR A 30 -9.39 10.26 1.67
N PHE A 31 -8.93 9.41 0.77
CA PHE A 31 -7.80 8.53 1.02
C PHE A 31 -6.47 9.29 0.95
N VAL A 32 -5.50 8.85 1.73
CA VAL A 32 -4.12 9.32 1.68
C VAL A 32 -3.29 8.25 0.99
N GLY A 33 -2.72 8.57 -0.17
CA GLY A 33 -1.90 7.64 -0.92
C GLY A 33 -0.45 7.65 -0.44
N ILE A 34 0.11 6.47 -0.18
CA ILE A 34 1.55 6.22 -0.03
C ILE A 34 2.00 5.40 -1.25
N THR A 35 3.08 5.86 -1.86
CA THR A 35 3.62 5.32 -3.11
C THR A 35 5.04 4.80 -2.91
N ARG A 36 5.57 4.16 -3.96
CA ARG A 36 6.97 3.71 -3.99
C ARG A 36 7.98 4.84 -3.78
N GLN A 37 7.63 6.08 -4.13
CA GLN A 37 8.52 7.25 -3.94
C GLN A 37 8.64 7.63 -2.45
N ASP A 38 7.62 7.31 -1.66
CA ASP A 38 7.60 7.55 -0.22
C ASP A 38 8.33 6.42 0.53
N VAL A 39 8.06 5.17 0.15
CA VAL A 39 8.70 3.94 0.67
C VAL A 39 8.64 2.82 -0.37
N ASP A 40 9.80 2.23 -0.71
CA ASP A 40 9.82 0.97 -1.47
C ASP A 40 9.65 -0.20 -0.50
N LEU A 41 8.47 -0.82 -0.54
CA LEU A 41 8.11 -1.94 0.34
C LEU A 41 8.96 -3.20 0.13
N SER A 42 9.71 -3.31 -0.97
CA SER A 42 10.58 -4.45 -1.23
C SER A 42 11.96 -4.36 -0.56
N GLU A 43 12.28 -3.23 0.05
CA GLU A 43 13.50 -3.01 0.81
C GLU A 43 13.38 -3.55 2.24
N GLU A 44 14.49 -4.05 2.79
CA GLU A 44 14.57 -4.57 4.18
C GLU A 44 14.19 -3.52 5.23
N THR A 45 14.48 -2.24 4.97
CA THR A 45 14.16 -1.14 5.91
C THR A 45 12.76 -0.56 5.76
N ALA A 46 11.94 -1.11 4.85
CA ALA A 46 10.63 -0.58 4.52
C ALA A 46 9.70 -0.48 5.72
N GLY A 47 9.69 -1.50 6.59
CA GLY A 47 8.85 -1.51 7.80
C GLY A 47 9.11 -0.31 8.71
N LYS A 48 10.38 -0.01 9.00
CA LYS A 48 10.77 1.14 9.83
C LYS A 48 10.36 2.47 9.20
N ARG A 49 10.55 2.59 7.89
CA ARG A 49 10.17 3.81 7.15
C ARG A 49 8.66 3.99 7.10
N LEU A 50 7.92 2.91 6.87
CA LEU A 50 6.46 2.91 6.85
C LEU A 50 5.87 3.30 8.21
N VAL A 51 6.42 2.79 9.33
CA VAL A 51 6.01 3.19 10.68
C VAL A 51 6.12 4.71 10.88
N GLY A 52 7.16 5.36 10.34
CA GLY A 52 7.31 6.82 10.41
C GLY A 52 6.32 7.63 9.55
N LEU A 53 5.61 7.00 8.62
CA LEU A 53 4.60 7.63 7.75
C LEU A 53 3.17 7.45 8.29
N LEU A 54 2.96 6.42 9.11
CA LEU A 54 1.67 6.05 9.68
C LEU A 54 1.42 6.73 11.03
N ARG A 55 0.15 6.71 11.45
CA ARG A 55 -0.34 7.12 12.76
C ARG A 55 -1.10 5.95 13.37
N ASP A 56 -1.18 5.89 14.69
CA ASP A 56 -1.79 4.77 15.43
C ASP A 56 -3.24 4.47 15.00
N GLU A 57 -4.01 5.49 14.65
CA GLU A 57 -5.41 5.35 14.24
C GLU A 57 -5.60 5.17 12.72
N ASP A 58 -4.52 5.10 11.93
CA ASP A 58 -4.66 4.95 10.48
C ASP A 58 -5.23 3.57 10.13
N THR A 59 -6.25 3.55 9.28
CA THR A 59 -6.70 2.32 8.61
C THR A 59 -5.89 2.13 7.34
N LEU A 60 -5.12 1.05 7.27
CA LEU A 60 -4.25 0.73 6.14
C LEU A 60 -4.95 -0.16 5.10
N PHE A 61 -4.90 0.24 3.84
CA PHE A 61 -5.35 -0.51 2.68
C PHE A 61 -4.13 -0.92 1.87
N PHE A 62 -3.84 -2.22 1.85
CA PHE A 62 -2.67 -2.75 1.16
C PHE A 62 -3.05 -3.19 -0.25
N LEU A 63 -2.75 -2.35 -1.25
CA LEU A 63 -3.01 -2.63 -2.67
C LEU A 63 -1.71 -2.80 -3.48
N SER A 64 -0.56 -2.79 -2.79
CA SER A 64 0.75 -2.96 -3.41
C SER A 64 0.96 -4.41 -3.84
N ALA A 65 1.31 -4.59 -5.11
CA ALA A 65 1.79 -5.85 -5.64
C ALA A 65 2.66 -5.60 -6.87
N ILE A 66 3.68 -6.43 -7.05
CA ILE A 66 4.35 -6.61 -8.34
C ILE A 66 3.51 -7.62 -9.12
N THR A 67 2.78 -7.11 -10.10
CA THR A 67 1.88 -7.90 -10.94
C THR A 67 2.65 -8.64 -12.04
N PRO A 68 2.11 -9.75 -12.60
CA PRO A 68 2.80 -10.57 -13.60
C PRO A 68 3.24 -9.84 -14.88
N ASP A 69 2.63 -8.70 -15.23
CA ASP A 69 3.11 -7.85 -16.33
C ASP A 69 4.44 -7.14 -16.02
N LYS A 70 4.78 -6.98 -14.74
CA LYS A 70 6.01 -6.33 -14.25
C LYS A 70 7.08 -7.31 -13.74
N GLY A 71 6.74 -8.60 -13.69
CA GLY A 71 7.66 -9.67 -13.31
C GLY A 71 6.91 -10.99 -13.13
N ARG A 72 7.42 -12.07 -13.76
CA ARG A 72 6.81 -13.43 -13.71
C ARG A 72 7.75 -14.48 -13.13
N ASP A 73 8.76 -14.03 -12.41
CA ASP A 73 9.80 -14.86 -11.84
C ASP A 73 9.59 -15.06 -10.33
N ALA A 74 10.32 -16.05 -9.79
CA ALA A 74 10.36 -16.31 -8.36
C ALA A 74 10.84 -15.09 -7.57
N GLU A 75 11.71 -14.24 -8.16
CA GLU A 75 12.20 -13.02 -7.52
C GLU A 75 11.05 -12.03 -7.24
N SER A 76 10.18 -11.81 -8.21
CA SER A 76 9.00 -10.94 -8.09
C SER A 76 8.00 -11.49 -7.07
N PHE A 77 7.82 -12.81 -7.04
CA PHE A 77 7.04 -13.47 -6.00
C PHE A 77 7.64 -13.24 -4.60
N MET A 78 8.94 -13.48 -4.43
CA MET A 78 9.62 -13.27 -3.14
C MET A 78 9.61 -11.81 -2.71
N LYS A 79 9.66 -10.85 -3.64
CA LYS A 79 9.44 -9.42 -3.34
C LYS A 79 8.03 -9.19 -2.80
N ASN A 80 6.99 -9.75 -3.43
CA ASN A 80 5.61 -9.66 -2.92
C ASN A 80 5.47 -10.28 -1.51
N CYS A 81 6.11 -11.43 -1.26
CA CYS A 81 6.13 -12.04 0.07
C CYS A 81 6.77 -11.12 1.11
N ARG A 82 7.94 -10.54 0.82
CA ARG A 82 8.62 -9.57 1.71
C ARG A 82 7.75 -8.36 2.01
N MET A 83 7.09 -7.80 0.98
CA MET A 83 6.19 -6.66 1.17
C MET A 83 5.02 -6.96 2.13
N ALA A 84 4.50 -8.19 2.15
CA ALA A 84 3.30 -8.55 2.92
C ALA A 84 3.61 -9.14 4.30
N TRP A 85 4.71 -9.87 4.44
CA TRP A 85 5.03 -10.60 5.67
C TRP A 85 5.90 -9.79 6.63
N GLY A 86 6.69 -8.83 6.12
CA GLY A 86 7.75 -8.20 6.89
C GLY A 86 8.86 -9.21 7.26
N ASP A 87 9.96 -8.70 7.80
CA ASP A 87 10.98 -9.52 8.47
C ASP A 87 10.58 -9.81 9.92
#